data_AF-A0A497BAV0-F1
#
_entry.id   AF-A0A497BAV0-F1
#
_cell.length_a   1.000
_cell.length_b   1.000
_cell.length_c   1.000
_cell.angle_alpha   90.00
_cell.angle_beta   90.00
_cell.angle_gamma   90.00
#
_symmetry.space_group_name_H-M   'P 1'
#
loop_
_entity.id
_entity.type
_entity.pdbx_description
1 polymer ?
#
loop_
_entity_poly.entity_id
_entity_poly.type
_entity_poly.pdbx_seq_one_letter_code
_entity_poly.pdbx_strand_id
1 'polypeptide(L)'
;MTQKTPQIHLGDPALDFGVGTVPKVLLRFYRYLRHDGKAIPDRLMLMVIQVLALFGGSLELRGSDLPLGIKPKTIENWKSQLRGMGLLFTRRIYYPIITPGRPPRLRTIEWDMSSLLFNCLRVGQHWMAGQRELDREWVERDAPGPRPIYTLPDDFGLEITLPPAVAQRIRDEWYDPKPGEEWIALANESSDATQSSETTSATLDQIMAAEAGAQSPTSPNRAVGLSHFPESGSGASPLPGTGQSLTTSGTEYADAYSGQPAGCPAPASDSLRTTETDTGVTRGSNGAAAGRPVTGNIPDGDTAQAVPASTRPDGLPLAVQLSEWASQVDIDLARLEATRGNSRGRLTNAVGRLLGLELRADGSVRTTPVRGDYAAIGALGRDYGYRCVWNVACRLVGRNIQGQPVTYLRGALIREFGPPGQRTAPARAPDPNCPLCGGIGLVEPDVPVDHPDFGKAQPCPRCQE
;
A
#
# COMPACT_ATOMS: atom_id res chain seq x y z
N MET A 1 14.93 -35.09 18.30
CA MET A 1 14.66 -33.66 18.04
C MET A 1 13.62 -33.58 16.94
N THR A 2 12.36 -33.30 17.27
CA THR A 2 11.28 -33.15 16.28
C THR A 2 11.56 -31.90 15.46
N GLN A 3 11.79 -32.04 14.15
CA GLN A 3 11.96 -30.90 13.25
C GLN A 3 10.67 -30.07 13.27
N LYS A 4 10.82 -28.76 13.45
CA LYS A 4 9.70 -27.83 13.66
C LYS A 4 9.45 -27.07 12.37
N THR A 5 8.49 -27.55 11.60
CA THR A 5 8.03 -26.95 10.35
C THR A 5 7.35 -25.60 10.62
N PRO A 6 7.55 -24.59 9.77
CA PRO A 6 6.79 -23.34 9.84
C PRO A 6 5.30 -23.66 9.68
N GLN A 7 4.47 -23.08 10.56
CA GLN A 7 3.03 -23.22 10.48
C GLN A 7 2.49 -22.13 9.55
N ILE A 8 2.32 -22.47 8.27
CA ILE A 8 1.44 -21.71 7.39
C ILE A 8 0.10 -22.41 7.42
N HIS A 9 -0.95 -21.66 7.72
CA HIS A 9 -2.30 -22.17 7.71
C HIS A 9 -2.95 -21.75 6.40
N LEU A 10 -3.10 -22.71 5.47
CA LEU A 10 -3.72 -22.48 4.16
C LEU A 10 -5.25 -22.62 4.22
N GLY A 11 -5.76 -23.22 5.30
CA GLY A 11 -7.19 -23.33 5.57
C GLY A 11 -7.68 -24.76 5.34
N ASP A 12 -8.63 -24.92 4.41
CA ASP A 12 -9.24 -26.20 4.05
C ASP A 12 -8.16 -27.29 3.88
N PRO A 13 -8.26 -28.44 4.58
CA PRO A 13 -7.30 -29.53 4.46
C PRO A 13 -7.04 -29.97 3.02
N ALA A 14 -8.01 -29.82 2.11
CA ALA A 14 -7.83 -30.15 0.70
C ALA A 14 -6.83 -29.21 -0.02
N LEU A 15 -6.59 -27.99 0.49
CA LEU A 15 -5.49 -27.13 0.03
C LEU A 15 -4.13 -27.59 0.57
N ASP A 16 -4.09 -28.23 1.74
CA ASP A 16 -2.86 -28.70 2.36
C ASP A 16 -2.25 -29.90 1.61
N PHE A 17 -3.04 -30.68 0.86
CA PHE A 17 -2.56 -31.83 0.09
C PHE A 17 -1.89 -31.45 -1.24
N GLY A 18 -1.94 -30.18 -1.65
CA GLY A 18 -1.43 -29.69 -2.94
C GLY A 18 -0.50 -28.49 -2.81
N VAL A 19 0.62 -28.59 -2.09
CA VAL A 19 1.59 -27.48 -1.96
C VAL A 19 2.02 -26.90 -3.33
N GLY A 20 2.01 -27.72 -4.39
CA GLY A 20 2.31 -27.30 -5.75
C GLY A 20 1.21 -26.50 -6.47
N THR A 21 -0.06 -26.58 -6.04
CA THR A 21 -1.18 -25.87 -6.69
C THR A 21 -1.36 -24.46 -6.11
N VAL A 22 -1.04 -24.27 -4.83
CA VAL A 22 -1.23 -23.00 -4.13
C VAL A 22 -0.50 -21.82 -4.80
N PRO A 23 0.79 -21.92 -5.17
CA PRO A 23 1.45 -20.86 -5.92
C PRO A 23 0.78 -20.57 -7.27
N LYS A 24 0.27 -21.60 -7.96
CA LYS A 24 -0.38 -21.45 -9.28
C LYS A 24 -1.71 -20.69 -9.15
N VAL A 25 -2.55 -21.11 -8.20
CA VAL A 25 -3.84 -20.45 -7.91
C VAL A 25 -3.61 -18.99 -7.52
N LEU A 26 -2.65 -18.76 -6.60
CA LEU A 26 -2.32 -17.41 -6.16
C LEU A 26 -1.89 -16.55 -7.36
N LEU A 27 -0.82 -16.93 -8.06
CA LEU A 27 -0.22 -16.17 -9.17
C LEU A 27 -1.23 -15.86 -10.27
N ARG A 28 -2.16 -16.78 -10.53
CA ARG A 28 -3.17 -16.62 -11.57
C ARG A 28 -4.28 -15.66 -11.16
N PHE A 29 -4.72 -15.69 -9.91
CA PHE A 29 -6.00 -15.07 -9.53
C PHE A 29 -5.91 -13.84 -8.62
N TYR A 30 -4.79 -13.59 -7.93
CA TYR A 30 -4.71 -12.47 -7.00
C TYR A 30 -4.98 -11.10 -7.66
N ARG A 31 -4.66 -10.95 -8.95
CA ARG A 31 -4.76 -9.67 -9.69
C ARG A 31 -6.20 -9.20 -9.88
N TYR A 32 -7.16 -10.13 -9.78
CA TYR A 32 -8.59 -9.85 -9.87
C TYR A 32 -9.20 -9.50 -8.52
N LEU A 33 -8.46 -9.63 -7.41
CA LEU A 33 -8.95 -9.24 -6.10
C LEU A 33 -9.00 -7.72 -5.97
N ARG A 34 -10.07 -7.24 -5.33
CA ARG A 34 -10.32 -5.82 -5.04
C ARG A 34 -10.57 -5.61 -3.55
N HIS A 35 -10.02 -4.52 -3.04
CA HIS A 35 -10.33 -3.97 -1.71
C HIS A 35 -10.73 -2.51 -1.90
N ASP A 36 -11.95 -2.17 -1.53
CA ASP A 36 -12.55 -0.84 -1.77
C ASP A 36 -12.46 -0.46 -3.26
N GLY A 37 -12.74 -1.42 -4.15
CA GLY A 37 -12.65 -1.26 -5.60
C GLY A 37 -11.22 -1.12 -6.16
N LYS A 38 -10.18 -1.18 -5.34
CA LYS A 38 -8.78 -1.05 -5.78
C LYS A 38 -8.10 -2.40 -5.92
N ALA A 39 -7.27 -2.54 -6.95
CA ALA A 39 -6.43 -3.70 -7.16
C ALA A 39 -5.43 -3.92 -6.01
N ILE A 40 -5.16 -5.18 -5.70
CA ILE A 40 -4.11 -5.54 -4.74
C ILE A 40 -2.74 -5.26 -5.36
N PRO A 41 -1.87 -4.47 -4.69
CA PRO A 41 -0.55 -4.14 -5.24
C PRO A 41 0.37 -5.38 -5.34
N ASP A 42 0.96 -5.61 -6.52
CA ASP A 42 1.88 -6.74 -6.79
C ASP A 42 3.01 -6.87 -5.76
N ARG A 43 3.52 -5.75 -5.26
CA ARG A 43 4.58 -5.74 -4.22
C ARG A 43 4.17 -6.47 -2.93
N LEU A 44 2.89 -6.44 -2.56
CA LEU A 44 2.41 -7.13 -1.37
C LEU A 44 2.34 -8.64 -1.64
N MET A 45 1.93 -9.02 -2.84
CA MET A 45 1.83 -10.42 -3.26
C MET A 45 3.20 -11.05 -3.47
N LEU A 46 4.21 -10.29 -3.91
CA LEU A 46 5.59 -10.75 -3.98
C LEU A 46 6.08 -11.25 -2.61
N MET A 47 5.73 -10.57 -1.52
CA MET A 47 6.06 -11.04 -0.17
C MET A 47 5.38 -12.36 0.16
N VAL A 48 4.08 -12.49 -0.16
CA VAL A 48 3.32 -13.73 0.05
C VAL A 48 3.94 -14.89 -0.75
N ILE A 49 4.32 -14.65 -2.00
CA ILE A 49 4.98 -15.63 -2.86
C ILE A 49 6.31 -16.09 -2.23
N GLN A 50 7.10 -15.18 -1.67
CA GLN A 50 8.34 -15.56 -0.98
C GLN A 50 8.08 -16.37 0.29
N VAL A 51 7.05 -16.02 1.06
CA VAL A 51 6.62 -16.81 2.22
C VAL A 51 6.22 -18.23 1.78
N LEU A 52 5.47 -18.35 0.68
CA LEU A 52 5.08 -19.65 0.10
C LEU A 52 6.24 -20.42 -0.51
N ALA A 53 7.23 -19.74 -1.11
CA ALA A 53 8.42 -20.38 -1.67
C ALA A 53 9.31 -21.02 -0.59
N LEU A 54 9.22 -20.53 0.65
CA LEU A 54 9.89 -21.08 1.82
C LEU A 54 9.01 -22.12 2.56
N PHE A 55 7.75 -22.28 2.15
CA PHE A 55 6.86 -23.29 2.68
C PHE A 55 7.35 -24.70 2.31
N GLY A 56 7.30 -25.63 3.27
CA GLY A 56 7.87 -26.98 3.13
C GLY A 56 9.34 -27.09 3.56
N GLY A 57 10.05 -25.97 3.76
CA GLY A 57 11.34 -25.97 4.45
C GLY A 57 11.15 -26.22 5.96
N SER A 58 12.01 -27.01 6.60
CA SER A 58 11.93 -27.36 8.04
C SER A 58 12.28 -26.22 9.01
N LEU A 59 12.23 -24.96 8.55
CA LEU A 59 12.72 -23.79 9.28
C LEU A 59 11.58 -22.95 9.86
N GLU A 60 11.67 -22.59 11.13
CA GLU A 60 10.79 -21.61 11.79
C GLU A 60 10.89 -20.26 11.06
N LEU A 61 9.95 -19.96 10.16
CA LEU A 61 10.03 -18.79 9.28
C LEU A 61 9.89 -17.49 10.07
N ARG A 62 10.98 -16.75 10.19
CA ARG A 62 11.00 -15.38 10.73
C ARG A 62 10.93 -14.37 9.58
N GLY A 63 10.49 -13.16 9.89
CA GLY A 63 10.48 -12.08 8.91
C GLY A 63 11.87 -11.73 8.36
N SER A 64 12.93 -12.02 9.11
CA SER A 64 14.33 -11.89 8.67
C SER A 64 14.75 -12.90 7.61
N ASP A 65 14.01 -14.00 7.49
CA ASP A 65 14.41 -15.15 6.67
C ASP A 65 13.87 -15.02 5.24
N LEU A 66 13.01 -14.02 4.99
CA LEU A 66 12.51 -13.71 3.66
C LEU A 66 13.66 -13.13 2.81
N PRO A 67 13.99 -13.74 1.66
CA PRO A 67 15.14 -13.36 0.81
C PRO A 67 14.83 -12.13 -0.04
N LEU A 68 14.27 -11.08 0.58
CA LEU A 68 13.69 -9.95 -0.13
C LEU A 68 14.62 -8.73 -0.24
N GLY A 69 15.78 -8.72 0.41
CA GLY A 69 16.63 -7.51 0.48
C GLY A 69 15.90 -6.29 1.07
N ILE A 70 14.75 -6.51 1.72
CA ILE A 70 13.82 -5.49 2.17
C ILE A 70 13.98 -5.29 3.67
N LYS A 71 13.91 -4.03 4.11
CA LYS A 71 14.01 -3.67 5.52
C LYS A 71 12.87 -4.34 6.31
N PRO A 72 13.11 -4.87 7.53
CA PRO A 72 12.07 -5.51 8.35
C PRO A 72 10.83 -4.65 8.57
N LYS A 73 11.02 -3.33 8.75
CA LYS A 73 9.91 -2.37 8.88
C LYS A 73 8.97 -2.35 7.68
N THR A 74 9.50 -2.55 6.47
CA THR A 74 8.69 -2.61 5.24
C THR A 74 7.86 -3.89 5.20
N ILE A 75 8.42 -5.03 5.62
CA ILE A 75 7.69 -6.30 5.75
C ILE A 75 6.55 -6.17 6.76
N GLU A 76 6.79 -5.54 7.92
CA GLU A 76 5.73 -5.24 8.89
C GLU A 76 4.63 -4.33 8.30
N ASN A 77 5.02 -3.29 7.55
CA ASN A 77 4.06 -2.41 6.88
C ASN A 77 3.24 -3.15 5.81
N TRP A 78 3.83 -4.11 5.10
CA TRP A 78 3.15 -4.92 4.10
C TRP A 78 2.19 -5.92 4.74
N LYS A 79 2.60 -6.59 5.82
CA LYS A 79 1.70 -7.41 6.64
C LYS A 79 0.52 -6.60 7.17
N SER A 80 0.77 -5.38 7.66
CA SER A 80 -0.28 -4.49 8.13
C SER A 80 -1.26 -4.10 7.02
N GLN A 81 -0.77 -3.85 5.80
CA GLN A 81 -1.63 -3.57 4.65
C GLN A 81 -2.49 -4.77 4.27
N LEU A 82 -1.89 -5.96 4.16
CA LEU A 82 -2.64 -7.18 3.84
C LEU A 82 -3.66 -7.56 4.92
N ARG A 83 -3.36 -7.27 6.19
CA ARG A 83 -4.31 -7.43 7.30
C ARG A 83 -5.46 -6.43 7.20
N GLY A 84 -5.18 -5.17 6.88
CA GLY A 84 -6.20 -4.15 6.63
C GLY A 84 -7.09 -4.50 5.44
N MET A 85 -6.57 -5.23 4.46
CA MET A 85 -7.36 -5.79 3.34
C MET A 85 -8.09 -7.09 3.69
N GLY A 86 -7.93 -7.64 4.90
CA GLY A 86 -8.54 -8.91 5.30
C GLY A 86 -7.97 -10.14 4.60
N LEU A 87 -6.81 -10.03 3.93
CA LEU A 87 -6.20 -11.12 3.13
C LEU A 87 -5.24 -12.00 3.94
N LEU A 88 -4.48 -11.41 4.85
CA LEU A 88 -3.42 -12.09 5.59
C LEU A 88 -3.51 -11.78 7.08
N PHE A 89 -3.56 -12.83 7.87
CA PHE A 89 -3.48 -12.73 9.33
C PHE A 89 -2.24 -13.45 9.85
N THR A 90 -1.80 -13.05 11.04
CA THR A 90 -0.59 -13.61 11.66
C THR A 90 -0.83 -13.87 13.13
N ARG A 91 -0.17 -14.89 13.66
CA ARG A 91 -0.13 -15.17 15.09
C ARG A 91 1.31 -15.36 15.55
N ARG A 92 1.64 -14.78 16.71
CA ARG A 92 2.94 -14.99 17.34
C ARG A 92 2.91 -16.24 18.22
N ILE A 93 3.79 -17.18 17.94
CA ILE A 93 3.96 -18.39 18.75
C ILE A 93 5.23 -18.19 19.59
N TYR A 94 5.10 -18.33 20.91
CA TYR A 94 6.20 -18.19 21.85
C TYR A 94 6.69 -19.57 22.32
N TYR A 95 7.94 -19.65 22.79
CA TYR A 95 8.39 -20.83 23.53
C TYR A 95 7.62 -20.94 24.86
N PRO A 96 7.39 -22.16 25.38
CA PRO A 96 6.85 -22.31 26.72
C PRO A 96 7.75 -21.60 27.73
N ILE A 97 7.15 -20.97 28.74
CA ILE A 97 7.88 -20.22 29.77
C ILE A 97 8.56 -21.24 30.69
N ILE A 98 9.85 -21.48 30.47
CA ILE A 98 10.65 -22.41 31.29
C ILE A 98 11.09 -21.73 32.60
N THR A 99 11.30 -20.42 32.58
CA THR A 99 11.78 -19.65 33.74
C THR A 99 10.77 -18.58 34.12
N PRO A 100 10.12 -18.67 35.29
CA PRO A 100 9.19 -17.64 35.76
C PRO A 100 9.90 -16.29 35.88
N GLY A 101 9.24 -15.22 35.47
CA GLY A 101 9.76 -13.83 35.53
C GLY A 101 10.55 -13.37 34.31
N ARG A 102 10.81 -14.23 33.31
CA ARG A 102 11.37 -13.78 32.02
C ARG A 102 10.25 -13.57 30.98
N PRO A 103 10.33 -12.52 30.15
CA PRO A 103 9.36 -12.34 29.07
C PRO A 103 9.43 -13.51 28.09
N PRO A 104 8.30 -13.97 27.56
CA PRO A 104 8.26 -15.09 26.63
C PRO A 104 9.07 -14.77 25.37
N ARG A 105 9.91 -15.71 24.93
CA ARG A 105 10.71 -15.55 23.70
C ARG A 105 9.87 -15.96 22.51
N LEU A 106 9.79 -15.08 21.51
CA LEU A 106 9.13 -15.39 20.24
C LEU A 106 9.84 -16.58 19.59
N ARG A 107 9.08 -17.62 19.27
CA ARG A 107 9.56 -18.83 18.59
C ARG A 107 9.42 -18.66 17.09
N THR A 108 8.18 -18.48 16.62
CA THR A 108 7.86 -18.35 15.20
C THR A 108 6.64 -17.46 15.00
N ILE A 109 6.38 -17.08 13.76
CA ILE A 109 5.13 -16.45 13.34
C ILE A 109 4.37 -17.47 12.51
N GLU A 110 3.12 -17.71 12.89
CA GLU A 110 2.16 -18.46 12.09
C GLU A 110 1.50 -17.50 11.11
N TRP A 111 1.48 -17.89 9.83
CA TRP A 111 0.93 -17.09 8.73
C TRP A 111 -0.38 -17.74 8.29
N ASP A 112 -1.50 -17.06 8.50
CA ASP A 112 -2.81 -17.54 8.07
C ASP A 112 -3.20 -16.88 6.75
N MET A 113 -3.15 -17.67 5.68
CA MET A 113 -3.46 -17.27 4.31
C MET A 113 -4.83 -17.78 3.86
N SER A 114 -5.63 -18.33 4.77
CA SER A 114 -6.92 -18.93 4.45
C SER A 114 -7.86 -17.95 3.76
N SER A 115 -7.87 -16.68 4.20
CA SER A 115 -8.68 -15.63 3.57
C SER A 115 -8.23 -15.32 2.15
N LEU A 116 -6.92 -15.14 1.94
CA LEU A 116 -6.37 -14.92 0.61
C LEU A 116 -6.71 -16.06 -0.36
N LEU A 117 -6.48 -17.31 0.06
CA LEU A 117 -6.72 -18.47 -0.80
C LEU A 117 -8.21 -18.67 -1.07
N PHE A 118 -9.07 -18.51 -0.07
CA PHE A 118 -10.52 -18.52 -0.26
C PHE A 118 -10.96 -17.53 -1.34
N ASN A 119 -10.47 -16.29 -1.30
CA ASN A 119 -10.84 -15.28 -2.29
C ASN A 119 -10.26 -15.59 -3.68
N CYS A 120 -9.01 -16.08 -3.77
CA CYS A 120 -8.45 -16.55 -5.05
C CYS A 120 -9.24 -17.72 -5.66
N LEU A 121 -9.71 -18.66 -4.82
CA LEU A 121 -10.53 -19.78 -5.28
C LEU A 121 -11.89 -19.33 -5.79
N ARG A 122 -12.51 -18.32 -5.17
CA ARG A 122 -13.75 -17.71 -5.68
C ARG A 122 -13.54 -17.16 -7.09
N VAL A 123 -12.43 -16.47 -7.35
CA VAL A 123 -12.07 -16.05 -8.72
C VAL A 123 -11.90 -17.26 -9.64
N GLY A 124 -11.22 -18.32 -9.17
CA GLY A 124 -11.08 -19.57 -9.90
C GLY A 124 -12.43 -20.23 -10.27
N GLN A 125 -13.42 -20.16 -9.40
CA GLN A 125 -14.78 -20.66 -9.68
C GLN A 125 -15.47 -19.88 -10.80
N HIS A 126 -15.33 -18.55 -10.82
CA HIS A 126 -15.83 -17.73 -11.93
C HIS A 126 -15.13 -18.09 -13.25
N TRP A 127 -13.81 -18.28 -13.21
CA TRP A 127 -13.05 -18.71 -14.38
C TRP A 127 -13.49 -20.09 -14.88
N MET A 128 -13.65 -21.06 -13.98
CA MET A 128 -14.13 -22.42 -14.30
C MET A 128 -15.55 -22.44 -14.87
N ALA A 129 -16.44 -21.57 -14.38
CA ALA A 129 -17.77 -21.42 -14.95
C ALA A 129 -17.70 -20.92 -16.40
N GLY A 130 -16.90 -19.90 -16.66
CA GLY A 130 -16.68 -19.39 -18.02
C GLY A 130 -16.01 -20.41 -18.95
N GLN A 131 -15.05 -21.18 -18.45
CA GLN A 131 -14.40 -22.25 -19.23
C GLN A 131 -15.42 -23.33 -19.62
N ARG A 132 -16.26 -23.79 -18.69
CA ARG A 132 -17.30 -24.80 -18.97
C ARG A 132 -18.31 -24.33 -20.02
N GLU A 133 -18.69 -23.06 -19.98
CA GLU A 133 -19.56 -22.46 -20.99
C GLU A 133 -18.90 -22.50 -22.37
N LEU A 134 -17.65 -22.02 -22.45
CA LEU A 134 -16.88 -21.96 -23.68
C LEU A 134 -16.62 -23.36 -24.27
N ASP A 135 -16.41 -24.34 -23.42
CA ASP A 135 -16.26 -25.74 -23.81
C ASP A 135 -17.56 -26.31 -24.36
N ARG A 136 -18.71 -26.00 -23.74
CA ARG A 136 -20.02 -26.41 -24.23
C ARG A 136 -20.28 -25.83 -25.61
N GLU A 137 -20.06 -24.53 -25.80
CA GLU A 137 -20.20 -23.88 -27.11
C GLU A 137 -19.26 -24.49 -28.17
N TRP A 138 -18.03 -24.83 -27.78
CA TRP A 138 -17.05 -25.43 -28.68
C TRP A 138 -17.49 -26.84 -29.13
N VAL A 139 -17.99 -27.66 -28.21
CA VAL A 139 -18.55 -28.99 -28.52
C VAL A 139 -19.81 -28.88 -29.39
N GLU A 140 -20.71 -27.93 -29.10
CA GLU A 140 -21.95 -27.73 -29.87
C GLU A 140 -21.69 -27.29 -31.31
N ARG A 141 -20.60 -26.55 -31.57
CA ARG A 141 -20.23 -26.09 -32.92
C ARG A 141 -19.49 -27.13 -33.76
N ASP A 142 -19.10 -28.28 -33.18
CA ASP A 142 -18.20 -29.26 -33.80
C ASP A 142 -16.97 -28.58 -34.47
N ALA A 143 -16.45 -27.55 -33.81
CA ALA A 143 -15.50 -26.64 -34.43
C ALA A 143 -14.11 -27.31 -34.56
N PRO A 144 -13.53 -27.41 -35.77
CA PRO A 144 -12.17 -27.90 -35.92
C PRO A 144 -11.19 -26.89 -35.32
N GLY A 145 -10.29 -27.33 -34.44
CA GLY A 145 -9.23 -26.48 -33.89
C GLY A 145 -8.88 -26.77 -32.43
N PRO A 146 -7.94 -26.02 -31.85
CA PRO A 146 -7.60 -26.14 -30.43
C PRO A 146 -8.77 -25.67 -29.55
N ARG A 147 -8.93 -26.33 -28.41
CA ARG A 147 -9.94 -25.97 -27.40
C ARG A 147 -9.69 -24.53 -26.93
N PRO A 148 -10.70 -23.65 -26.97
CA PRO A 148 -10.54 -22.27 -26.56
C PRO A 148 -10.31 -22.16 -25.04
N ILE A 149 -9.52 -21.16 -24.62
CA ILE A 149 -9.23 -20.90 -23.21
C ILE A 149 -10.01 -19.66 -22.79
N TYR A 150 -10.84 -19.80 -21.77
CA TYR A 150 -11.58 -18.70 -21.19
C TYR A 150 -10.62 -17.70 -20.56
N THR A 151 -10.84 -16.43 -20.83
CA THR A 151 -10.15 -15.31 -20.20
C THR A 151 -11.17 -14.53 -19.39
N LEU A 152 -10.82 -14.16 -18.16
CA LEU A 152 -11.68 -13.27 -17.38
C LEU A 152 -11.71 -11.90 -18.08
N PRO A 153 -12.86 -11.21 -18.10
CA PRO A 153 -12.95 -9.86 -18.63
C PRO A 153 -11.95 -8.89 -17.97
N ASP A 154 -11.45 -7.91 -18.72
CA ASP A 154 -10.47 -6.94 -18.23
C ASP A 154 -11.00 -6.09 -17.06
N ASP A 155 -12.31 -5.89 -17.01
CA ASP A 155 -13.03 -5.17 -15.95
C ASP A 155 -13.44 -6.07 -14.78
N PHE A 156 -13.18 -7.38 -14.85
CA PHE A 156 -13.51 -8.31 -13.78
C PHE A 156 -12.73 -7.97 -12.49
N GLY A 157 -13.46 -7.79 -11.41
CA GLY A 157 -12.93 -7.56 -10.08
C GLY A 157 -13.80 -8.25 -9.03
N LEU A 158 -13.16 -9.00 -8.14
CA LEU A 158 -13.84 -9.65 -7.02
C LEU A 158 -13.50 -8.92 -5.73
N GLU A 159 -14.51 -8.34 -5.09
CA GLU A 159 -14.35 -7.72 -3.78
C GLU A 159 -14.05 -8.79 -2.72
N ILE A 160 -13.08 -8.48 -1.86
CA ILE A 160 -12.61 -9.40 -0.82
C ILE A 160 -13.71 -9.61 0.22
N THR A 161 -13.93 -10.87 0.54
CA THR A 161 -14.88 -11.31 1.57
C THR A 161 -14.14 -12.11 2.64
N LEU A 162 -14.56 -11.97 3.90
CA LEU A 162 -13.99 -12.72 4.99
C LEU A 162 -14.60 -14.13 5.05
N PRO A 163 -13.79 -15.21 5.00
CA PRO A 163 -14.32 -16.57 5.14
C PRO A 163 -14.90 -16.79 6.54
N PRO A 164 -15.97 -17.58 6.71
CA PRO A 164 -16.58 -17.84 8.02
C PRO A 164 -15.60 -18.42 9.04
N ALA A 165 -14.72 -19.33 8.61
CA ALA A 165 -13.69 -19.89 9.47
C ALA A 165 -12.74 -18.81 9.99
N VAL A 166 -12.26 -17.91 9.12
CA VAL A 166 -11.39 -16.79 9.53
C VAL A 166 -12.14 -15.82 10.44
N ALA A 167 -13.41 -15.51 10.14
CA ALA A 167 -14.26 -14.67 10.99
C ALA A 167 -14.37 -15.23 12.41
N GLN A 168 -14.58 -16.55 12.56
CA GLN A 168 -14.59 -17.20 13.87
C GLN A 168 -13.26 -17.00 14.60
N ARG A 169 -12.11 -17.19 13.93
CA ARG A 169 -10.79 -16.97 14.53
C ARG A 169 -10.52 -15.53 14.96
N ILE A 170 -11.08 -14.55 14.23
CA ILE A 170 -11.04 -13.14 14.64
C ILE A 170 -11.82 -12.94 15.94
N ARG A 171 -13.02 -13.52 16.05
CA ARG A 171 -13.87 -13.44 17.26
C ARG A 171 -13.21 -14.09 18.47
N ASP A 172 -12.52 -15.21 18.26
CA ASP A 172 -11.78 -15.93 19.29
C ASP A 172 -10.45 -15.25 19.67
N GLU A 173 -10.19 -14.04 19.16
CA GLU A 173 -8.97 -13.26 19.36
C GLU A 173 -7.68 -14.04 19.06
N TRP A 174 -7.73 -14.93 18.06
CA TRP A 174 -6.63 -15.86 17.78
C TRP A 174 -5.38 -15.17 17.19
N TYR A 175 -5.53 -13.99 16.58
CA TYR A 175 -4.45 -13.30 15.87
C TYR A 175 -3.69 -12.25 16.71
N ASP A 176 -2.37 -12.14 16.48
CA ASP A 176 -1.50 -11.10 17.05
C ASP A 176 -0.64 -10.47 15.94
N PRO A 177 -0.78 -9.14 15.70
CA PRO A 177 -1.65 -8.20 16.39
C PRO A 177 -3.13 -8.35 15.99
N LYS A 178 -4.00 -7.82 16.86
CA LYS A 178 -5.46 -7.81 16.68
C LYS A 178 -5.84 -7.19 15.32
N PRO A 179 -6.78 -7.80 14.57
CA PRO A 179 -7.33 -7.21 13.35
C PRO A 179 -7.93 -5.82 13.57
N GLY A 180 -8.08 -5.04 12.51
CA GLY A 180 -8.74 -3.73 12.57
C GLY A 180 -10.22 -3.86 12.97
N GLU A 181 -10.79 -2.78 13.53
CA GLU A 181 -12.18 -2.74 13.99
C GLU A 181 -13.19 -3.11 12.89
N GLU A 182 -12.91 -2.73 11.65
CA GLU A 182 -13.70 -3.08 10.46
C GLU A 182 -13.88 -4.60 10.28
N TRP A 183 -12.82 -5.38 10.47
CA TRP A 183 -12.86 -6.84 10.32
C TRP A 183 -13.47 -7.53 11.53
N ILE A 184 -13.39 -6.91 12.71
CA ILE A 184 -14.09 -7.38 13.90
C ILE A 184 -15.59 -7.19 13.72
N ALA A 185 -16.03 -6.03 13.20
CA ALA A 185 -17.43 -5.77 12.87
C ALA A 185 -17.95 -6.77 11.83
N LEU A 186 -17.25 -6.92 10.70
CA LEU A 186 -17.59 -7.89 9.65
C LEU A 186 -17.61 -9.33 10.16
N ALA A 187 -16.67 -9.70 11.04
CA ALA A 187 -16.66 -11.01 11.64
C ALA A 187 -17.90 -11.23 12.52
N ASN A 188 -18.36 -10.22 13.27
CA ASN A 188 -19.59 -10.34 14.06
C ASN A 188 -20.84 -10.45 13.18
N GLU A 189 -20.94 -9.66 12.11
CA GLU A 189 -22.06 -9.70 11.15
C GLU A 189 -22.17 -11.04 10.41
N SER A 190 -21.04 -11.66 10.07
CA SER A 190 -21.01 -12.94 9.35
C SER A 190 -21.59 -14.11 10.15
N SER A 191 -21.68 -13.99 11.48
CA SER A 191 -22.29 -15.01 12.35
C SER A 191 -23.77 -15.21 12.06
N ASP A 192 -24.46 -14.13 11.69
CA ASP A 192 -25.91 -14.14 11.49
C ASP A 192 -26.29 -14.78 10.15
N ALA A 193 -25.38 -14.77 9.17
CA ALA A 193 -25.61 -15.31 7.84
C ALA A 193 -25.22 -16.80 7.69
N THR A 194 -24.32 -17.32 8.53
CA THR A 194 -23.69 -18.64 8.31
C THR A 194 -24.58 -19.83 8.74
N GLN A 195 -25.72 -19.60 9.41
CA GLN A 195 -26.70 -20.67 9.65
C GLN A 195 -27.39 -21.17 8.35
N SER A 196 -27.05 -20.63 7.18
CA SER A 196 -27.76 -20.88 5.92
C SER A 196 -26.95 -21.54 4.79
N SER A 197 -25.64 -21.78 4.90
CA SER A 197 -24.84 -22.17 3.71
C SER A 197 -23.63 -23.09 4.02
N GLU A 198 -23.79 -24.39 3.77
CA GLU A 198 -22.80 -25.46 4.02
C GLU A 198 -22.06 -25.94 2.73
N THR A 199 -22.06 -25.14 1.64
CA THR A 199 -21.79 -25.66 0.28
C THR A 199 -20.34 -25.55 -0.23
N THR A 200 -19.41 -24.88 0.46
CA THR A 200 -18.10 -24.50 -0.12
C THR A 200 -17.02 -25.60 -0.17
N SER A 201 -17.07 -26.63 0.68
CA SER A 201 -16.00 -27.66 0.74
C SER A 201 -15.99 -28.61 -0.48
N ALA A 202 -17.15 -28.90 -1.06
CA ALA A 202 -17.26 -29.80 -2.21
C ALA A 202 -16.68 -29.24 -3.53
N THR A 203 -16.29 -27.96 -3.58
CA THR A 203 -15.92 -27.27 -4.81
C THR A 203 -14.40 -27.28 -5.07
N LEU A 204 -13.57 -27.42 -4.04
CA LEU A 204 -12.12 -27.45 -4.24
C LEU A 204 -11.66 -28.75 -4.90
N ASP A 205 -12.25 -29.88 -4.49
CA ASP A 205 -12.04 -31.18 -5.14
C ASP A 205 -12.42 -31.13 -6.62
N GLN A 206 -13.43 -30.34 -7.00
CA GLN A 206 -13.83 -30.16 -8.41
C GLN A 206 -12.81 -29.33 -9.20
N ILE A 207 -12.22 -28.30 -8.59
CA ILE A 207 -11.15 -27.51 -9.22
C ILE A 207 -9.91 -28.40 -9.43
N MET A 208 -9.53 -29.16 -8.40
CA MET A 208 -8.40 -30.09 -8.49
C MET A 208 -8.65 -31.25 -9.46
N ALA A 209 -9.86 -31.82 -9.49
CA ALA A 209 -10.23 -32.88 -10.42
C ALA A 209 -10.27 -32.38 -11.88
N ALA A 210 -10.72 -31.16 -12.12
CA ALA A 210 -10.68 -30.55 -13.45
C ALA A 210 -9.24 -30.31 -13.94
N GLU A 211 -8.31 -29.97 -13.04
CA GLU A 211 -6.89 -29.83 -13.37
C GLU A 211 -6.17 -31.18 -13.57
N ALA A 212 -6.58 -32.24 -12.84
CA ALA A 212 -6.02 -33.58 -12.99
C ALA A 212 -6.59 -34.37 -14.19
N GLY A 213 -7.78 -33.99 -14.69
CA GLY A 213 -8.57 -34.75 -15.64
C GLY A 213 -8.34 -34.47 -17.14
N ALA A 214 -7.39 -33.61 -17.52
CA ALA A 214 -7.08 -33.32 -18.92
C ALA A 214 -6.21 -34.43 -19.58
N GLN A 215 -6.68 -35.68 -19.55
CA GLN A 215 -6.19 -36.71 -20.47
C GLN A 215 -7.01 -36.61 -21.77
N SER A 216 -6.32 -36.39 -22.90
CA SER A 216 -6.95 -36.37 -24.22
C SER A 216 -7.73 -37.66 -24.48
N PRO A 217 -8.88 -37.61 -25.18
CA PRO A 217 -9.54 -38.84 -25.61
C PRO A 217 -8.59 -39.61 -26.54
N THR A 218 -8.25 -40.83 -26.13
CA THR A 218 -7.55 -41.80 -26.97
C THR A 218 -8.39 -42.04 -28.22
N SER A 219 -7.89 -41.53 -29.35
CA SER A 219 -8.40 -41.83 -30.68
C SER A 219 -8.46 -43.36 -30.88
N PRO A 220 -9.52 -43.91 -31.50
CA PRO A 220 -9.62 -45.36 -31.69
C PRO A 220 -8.57 -45.81 -32.71
N ASN A 221 -7.70 -46.72 -32.27
CA ASN A 221 -6.61 -47.27 -33.06
C ASN A 221 -7.13 -47.97 -34.33
N ARG A 222 -6.63 -47.49 -35.46
CA ARG A 222 -6.64 -48.16 -36.75
C ARG A 222 -5.57 -49.25 -36.75
N ALA A 223 -5.99 -50.50 -36.95
CA ALA A 223 -5.13 -51.67 -36.99
C ALA A 223 -4.17 -51.64 -38.19
N VAL A 224 -2.87 -51.74 -37.90
CA VAL A 224 -1.77 -52.21 -38.76
C VAL A 224 -0.77 -52.79 -37.75
N GLY A 225 -0.28 -54.02 -37.78
CA GLY A 225 0.11 -54.89 -38.88
C GLY A 225 1.52 -55.39 -38.54
N LEU A 226 1.62 -56.69 -38.24
CA LEU A 226 2.80 -57.52 -37.96
C LEU A 226 4.15 -57.06 -38.54
N SER A 227 5.24 -57.21 -37.75
CA SER A 227 6.47 -57.88 -38.21
C SER A 227 7.45 -58.24 -37.09
N HIS A 228 7.96 -59.47 -37.19
CA HIS A 228 9.02 -60.17 -36.44
C HIS A 228 10.39 -59.47 -36.35
N PHE A 229 11.19 -59.80 -35.32
CA PHE A 229 12.51 -60.51 -35.35
C PHE A 229 13.10 -60.59 -33.88
N PRO A 230 14.16 -61.39 -33.56
CA PRO A 230 14.09 -62.46 -32.57
C PRO A 230 15.13 -62.36 -31.42
N GLU A 231 15.08 -63.36 -30.55
CA GLU A 231 15.99 -63.63 -29.43
C GLU A 231 17.43 -63.98 -29.85
N SER A 232 18.37 -63.58 -28.98
CA SER A 232 19.68 -64.19 -28.67
C SER A 232 20.16 -63.49 -27.39
N GLY A 233 20.68 -64.07 -26.32
CA GLY A 233 21.15 -65.41 -26.00
C GLY A 233 22.30 -65.27 -24.98
N SER A 234 22.11 -65.83 -23.79
CA SER A 234 23.10 -66.30 -22.79
C SER A 234 24.12 -65.33 -22.12
N GLY A 235 24.19 -65.40 -20.77
CA GLY A 235 25.43 -65.10 -20.04
C GLY A 235 25.34 -64.75 -18.54
N ALA A 236 25.26 -65.77 -17.68
CA ALA A 236 25.77 -65.85 -16.29
C ALA A 236 25.23 -64.93 -15.15
N SER A 237 24.64 -65.58 -14.12
CA SER A 237 24.33 -65.08 -12.75
C SER A 237 25.54 -65.28 -11.79
N PRO A 238 25.51 -64.93 -10.46
CA PRO A 238 24.47 -64.28 -9.64
C PRO A 238 24.95 -63.24 -8.55
N LEU A 239 23.96 -62.69 -7.82
CA LEU A 239 23.95 -62.16 -6.41
C LEU A 239 23.93 -60.63 -6.15
N PRO A 240 23.31 -60.18 -5.03
CA PRO A 240 22.13 -59.30 -5.09
C PRO A 240 22.38 -57.89 -4.52
N GLY A 241 21.59 -56.93 -4.98
CA GLY A 241 21.55 -55.57 -4.44
C GLY A 241 20.30 -54.85 -4.90
N THR A 242 19.24 -54.98 -4.10
CA THR A 242 17.97 -54.29 -4.23
C THR A 242 18.13 -52.77 -4.17
N GLY A 243 17.55 -52.05 -5.13
CA GLY A 243 17.40 -50.61 -5.06
C GLY A 243 17.21 -49.93 -6.42
N GLN A 244 16.30 -50.42 -7.28
CA GLN A 244 15.92 -49.64 -8.45
C GLN A 244 14.91 -48.56 -8.08
N SER A 245 15.34 -47.35 -8.43
CA SER A 245 14.70 -46.06 -8.26
C SER A 245 13.33 -45.99 -8.94
N LEU A 246 12.30 -45.63 -8.17
CA LEU A 246 11.04 -45.10 -8.68
C LEU A 246 11.33 -43.77 -9.38
N THR A 247 11.61 -43.84 -10.69
CA THR A 247 11.49 -42.70 -11.59
C THR A 247 10.01 -42.52 -11.90
N THR A 248 9.29 -41.84 -10.99
CA THR A 248 7.96 -41.31 -11.30
C THR A 248 8.12 -40.11 -12.24
N SER A 249 7.78 -40.34 -13.51
CA SER A 249 6.99 -39.42 -14.37
C SER A 249 6.95 -37.95 -13.92
N GLY A 250 8.00 -37.20 -14.27
CA GLY A 250 8.12 -35.76 -14.00
C GLY A 250 8.63 -34.94 -15.18
N THR A 251 8.72 -35.50 -16.39
CA THR A 251 9.35 -34.82 -17.53
C THR A 251 8.42 -34.52 -18.72
N GLU A 252 7.14 -34.92 -18.70
CA GLU A 252 6.18 -34.56 -19.76
C GLU A 252 5.42 -33.25 -19.49
N TYR A 253 5.68 -32.58 -18.37
CA TYR A 253 4.98 -31.35 -17.97
C TYR A 253 5.63 -30.04 -18.47
N ALA A 254 6.84 -30.10 -19.04
CA ALA A 254 7.57 -28.90 -19.46
C ALA A 254 7.16 -28.37 -20.85
N ASP A 255 6.61 -29.23 -21.73
CA ASP A 255 6.39 -28.89 -23.14
C ASP A 255 4.94 -28.44 -23.45
N ALA A 256 3.96 -28.71 -22.59
CA ALA A 256 2.57 -28.27 -22.79
C ALA A 256 2.30 -26.82 -22.35
N TYR A 257 3.23 -26.18 -21.64
CA TYR A 257 3.02 -24.89 -20.96
C TYR A 257 4.07 -23.82 -21.30
N SER A 258 4.89 -24.04 -22.34
CA SER A 258 5.88 -23.07 -22.86
C SER A 258 5.29 -22.03 -23.82
N GLY A 259 3.96 -21.98 -23.97
CA GLY A 259 3.28 -20.96 -24.77
C GLY A 259 3.37 -19.58 -24.13
N GLN A 260 4.03 -18.65 -24.81
CA GLN A 260 4.05 -17.23 -24.46
C GLN A 260 2.61 -16.69 -24.35
N PRO A 261 2.22 -15.93 -23.31
CA PRO A 261 0.91 -15.31 -23.26
C PRO A 261 0.77 -14.31 -24.41
N ALA A 262 -0.24 -14.50 -25.24
CA ALA A 262 -0.58 -13.56 -26.30
C ALA A 262 -1.11 -12.26 -25.68
N GLY A 263 -0.43 -11.15 -25.97
CA GLY A 263 -0.98 -9.80 -25.87
C GLY A 263 -1.16 -9.23 -24.47
N CYS A 264 -0.07 -8.89 -23.78
CA CYS A 264 -0.11 -7.79 -22.82
C CYS A 264 0.16 -6.48 -23.57
N PRO A 265 -0.73 -5.46 -23.51
CA PRO A 265 -0.36 -4.12 -23.97
C PRO A 265 0.76 -3.58 -23.07
N ALA A 266 1.88 -3.22 -23.68
CA ALA A 266 3.00 -2.61 -22.97
C ALA A 266 2.57 -1.26 -22.35
N PRO A 267 2.94 -0.95 -21.09
CA PRO A 267 2.82 0.41 -20.59
C PRO A 267 3.76 1.33 -21.39
N ALA A 268 3.25 2.48 -21.81
CA ALA A 268 3.99 3.49 -22.54
C ALA A 268 5.28 3.88 -21.79
N SER A 269 6.42 3.46 -22.34
CA SER A 269 7.74 3.88 -21.91
C SER A 269 8.05 5.25 -22.50
N ASP A 270 7.86 6.31 -21.71
CA ASP A 270 8.39 7.64 -22.03
C ASP A 270 9.92 7.57 -22.13
N SER A 271 10.42 7.66 -23.36
CA SER A 271 11.85 7.68 -23.65
C SER A 271 12.40 9.07 -23.37
N LEU A 272 13.12 9.21 -22.25
CA LEU A 272 13.96 10.37 -21.96
C LEU A 272 15.06 10.48 -23.02
N ARG A 273 14.85 11.38 -23.96
CA ARG A 273 15.81 11.83 -24.96
C ARG A 273 16.84 12.74 -24.28
N THR A 274 18.04 12.23 -24.02
CA THR A 274 19.20 13.05 -23.65
C THR A 274 19.73 13.74 -24.91
N THR A 275 19.47 15.04 -25.04
CA THR A 275 20.23 15.90 -25.94
C THR A 275 21.49 16.35 -25.23
N GLU A 276 22.62 15.70 -25.56
CA GLU A 276 23.96 16.25 -25.35
C GLU A 276 24.12 17.44 -26.31
N THR A 277 24.15 18.65 -25.77
CA THR A 277 24.69 19.82 -26.48
C THR A 277 26.09 20.10 -25.96
N ASP A 278 27.02 19.60 -26.75
CA ASP A 278 28.39 20.04 -26.91
C ASP A 278 28.43 21.57 -27.14
N THR A 279 29.13 22.32 -26.28
CA THR A 279 29.60 23.66 -26.63
C THR A 279 30.99 23.88 -26.06
N GLY A 280 31.94 23.82 -26.98
CA GLY A 280 33.34 24.09 -26.76
C GLY A 280 33.64 25.56 -26.46
N VAL A 281 34.76 25.68 -25.77
CA VAL A 281 35.59 26.85 -25.50
C VAL A 281 35.76 27.77 -26.70
N THR A 282 35.51 29.07 -26.53
CA THR A 282 36.38 30.12 -27.08
C THR A 282 36.50 31.31 -26.12
N ARG A 283 37.72 31.84 -26.12
CA ARG A 283 38.31 32.87 -25.25
C ARG A 283 38.48 34.12 -26.13
N GLY A 284 38.16 35.32 -25.63
CA GLY A 284 38.49 36.55 -26.38
C GLY A 284 37.85 37.85 -25.91
N SER A 285 38.46 38.48 -24.90
CA SER A 285 38.80 39.91 -24.72
C SER A 285 38.06 41.07 -25.43
N ASN A 286 38.00 42.19 -24.67
CA ASN A 286 37.79 43.61 -25.03
C ASN A 286 36.33 44.10 -24.98
N GLY A 287 35.98 45.25 -24.41
CA GLY A 287 36.77 46.34 -23.85
C GLY A 287 35.85 47.33 -23.13
N ALA A 288 36.45 48.13 -22.26
CA ALA A 288 35.81 49.21 -21.52
C ALA A 288 35.50 50.41 -22.44
N ALA A 289 34.31 51.01 -22.29
CA ALA A 289 34.07 52.40 -22.64
C ALA A 289 32.90 52.97 -21.82
N ALA A 290 33.18 54.12 -21.21
CA ALA A 290 32.30 54.92 -20.37
C ALA A 290 31.17 55.60 -21.16
N GLY A 291 30.08 55.95 -20.48
CA GLY A 291 29.02 56.76 -21.10
C GLY A 291 27.84 57.15 -20.19
N ARG A 292 28.11 58.06 -19.25
CA ARG A 292 27.25 59.14 -18.71
C ARG A 292 25.86 58.86 -18.08
N PRO A 293 25.46 59.70 -17.09
CA PRO A 293 24.21 59.54 -16.35
C PRO A 293 23.05 60.27 -17.05
N VAL A 294 21.88 59.63 -17.08
CA VAL A 294 20.61 60.30 -17.42
C VAL A 294 19.78 60.40 -16.15
N THR A 295 19.71 61.62 -15.63
CA THR A 295 18.68 62.11 -14.73
C THR A 295 17.31 62.02 -15.42
N GLY A 296 16.32 61.42 -14.75
CA GLY A 296 14.95 61.36 -15.26
C GLY A 296 13.97 60.86 -14.22
N ASN A 297 13.38 61.81 -13.49
CA ASN A 297 12.03 61.87 -12.93
C ASN A 297 11.32 60.55 -12.56
N ILE A 298 11.01 60.44 -11.28
CA ILE A 298 9.95 59.58 -10.72
C ILE A 298 8.60 60.26 -11.02
N PRO A 299 7.67 59.61 -11.73
CA PRO A 299 6.25 59.87 -11.55
C PRO A 299 5.69 58.84 -10.58
N ASP A 300 5.12 59.33 -9.48
CA ASP A 300 4.18 58.59 -8.66
C ASP A 300 3.03 58.11 -9.55
N GLY A 301 2.88 56.79 -9.62
CA GLY A 301 1.88 56.11 -10.43
C GLY A 301 1.54 54.78 -9.78
N ASP A 302 0.72 54.84 -8.73
CA ASP A 302 -0.02 53.71 -8.19
C ASP A 302 -0.92 53.15 -9.30
N THR A 303 -0.45 52.11 -9.97
CA THR A 303 -1.31 51.22 -10.74
C THR A 303 -0.78 49.81 -10.55
N ALA A 304 -1.42 49.08 -9.63
CA ALA A 304 -1.24 47.65 -9.49
C ALA A 304 -1.56 47.00 -10.84
N GLN A 305 -0.52 46.64 -11.61
CA GLN A 305 -0.67 45.76 -12.76
C GLN A 305 -1.16 44.41 -12.24
N ALA A 306 -2.40 44.09 -12.58
CA ALA A 306 -2.96 42.76 -12.35
C ALA A 306 -2.11 41.74 -13.13
N VAL A 307 -1.37 40.91 -12.39
CA VAL A 307 -0.68 39.76 -12.94
C VAL A 307 -1.75 38.85 -13.58
N PRO A 308 -1.60 38.42 -14.84
CA PRO A 308 -2.58 37.53 -15.47
C PRO A 308 -2.74 36.26 -14.65
N ALA A 309 -3.99 35.87 -14.41
CA ALA A 309 -4.34 34.69 -13.63
C ALA A 309 -3.65 33.46 -14.24
N SER A 310 -2.67 32.92 -13.53
CA SER A 310 -1.93 31.72 -13.90
C SER A 310 -2.87 30.51 -13.89
N THR A 311 -3.43 30.15 -15.04
CA THR A 311 -4.18 28.91 -15.25
C THR A 311 -3.23 27.72 -15.35
N ARG A 312 -3.49 26.66 -14.58
CA ARG A 312 -2.91 25.33 -14.77
C ARG A 312 -3.58 24.63 -15.97
N PRO A 313 -2.95 23.59 -16.55
CA PRO A 313 -3.48 22.84 -17.69
C PRO A 313 -4.87 22.22 -17.47
N ASP A 314 -5.33 22.10 -16.22
CA ASP A 314 -6.57 21.37 -15.87
C ASP A 314 -7.83 22.26 -15.88
N GLY A 315 -7.74 23.54 -16.26
CA GLY A 315 -8.89 24.42 -16.54
C GLY A 315 -9.73 24.89 -15.34
N LEU A 316 -9.52 24.37 -14.12
CA LEU A 316 -10.24 24.82 -12.93
C LEU A 316 -9.67 26.13 -12.36
N PRO A 317 -10.51 27.01 -11.77
CA PRO A 317 -10.03 28.20 -11.06
C PRO A 317 -9.09 27.82 -9.92
N LEU A 318 -7.92 28.47 -9.84
CA LEU A 318 -6.89 28.23 -8.82
C LEU A 318 -7.47 28.24 -7.39
N ALA A 319 -8.47 29.10 -7.14
CA ALA A 319 -9.16 29.19 -5.85
C ALA A 319 -9.89 27.90 -5.44
N VAL A 320 -10.57 27.23 -6.38
CA VAL A 320 -11.29 25.98 -6.10
C VAL A 320 -10.30 24.87 -5.78
N GLN A 321 -9.25 24.74 -6.60
CA GLN A 321 -8.18 23.74 -6.38
C GLN A 321 -7.45 23.96 -5.05
N LEU A 322 -7.21 25.21 -4.65
CA LEU A 322 -6.59 25.53 -3.37
C LEU A 322 -7.45 25.11 -2.18
N SER A 323 -8.78 25.26 -2.28
CA SER A 323 -9.70 24.89 -1.19
C SER A 323 -9.77 23.38 -0.96
N GLU A 324 -9.90 22.59 -2.04
CA GLU A 324 -9.90 21.12 -1.98
C GLU A 324 -8.57 20.58 -1.45
N TRP A 325 -7.47 21.14 -1.95
CA TRP A 325 -6.14 20.73 -1.53
C TRP A 325 -5.84 21.13 -0.09
N ALA A 326 -6.26 22.33 0.34
CA ALA A 326 -6.15 22.77 1.73
C ALA A 326 -6.91 21.82 2.67
N SER A 327 -8.14 21.46 2.32
CA SER A 327 -8.95 20.49 3.06
C SER A 327 -8.27 19.12 3.16
N GLN A 328 -7.69 18.62 2.06
CA GLN A 328 -6.98 17.33 2.08
C GLN A 328 -5.73 17.37 2.99
N VAL A 329 -4.96 18.46 2.97
CA VAL A 329 -3.79 18.60 3.85
C VAL A 329 -4.20 18.73 5.31
N ASP A 330 -5.30 19.41 5.62
CA ASP A 330 -5.86 19.48 6.97
C ASP A 330 -6.28 18.10 7.50
N ILE A 331 -6.96 17.29 6.68
CA ILE A 331 -7.33 15.91 7.01
C ILE A 331 -6.07 15.05 7.27
N ASP A 332 -5.07 15.16 6.39
CA ASP A 332 -3.80 14.43 6.53
C ASP A 332 -3.05 14.85 7.81
N LEU A 333 -3.01 16.14 8.13
CA LEU A 333 -2.36 16.64 9.34
C LEU A 333 -3.09 16.17 10.60
N ALA A 334 -4.42 16.25 10.63
CA ALA A 334 -5.23 15.76 11.75
C ALA A 334 -5.00 14.25 11.98
N ARG A 335 -5.01 13.46 10.90
CA ARG A 335 -4.72 12.01 10.96
C ARG A 335 -3.32 11.72 11.47
N LEU A 336 -2.31 12.48 11.02
CA LEU A 336 -0.92 12.28 11.44
C LEU A 336 -0.67 12.74 12.88
N GLU A 337 -1.33 13.79 13.34
CA GLU A 337 -1.30 14.21 14.73
C GLU A 337 -1.89 13.14 15.66
N ALA A 338 -3.05 12.56 15.29
CA ALA A 338 -3.68 11.47 16.04
C ALA A 338 -2.81 10.20 16.11
N THR A 339 -2.11 9.87 15.02
CA THR A 339 -1.30 8.64 14.91
C THR A 339 0.17 8.83 15.28
N ARG A 340 0.58 10.04 15.70
CA ARG A 340 2.00 10.44 15.86
C ARG A 340 2.84 10.16 14.60
N GLY A 341 2.20 10.25 13.44
CA GLY A 341 2.81 10.06 12.13
C GLY A 341 3.74 11.22 11.72
N ASN A 342 4.37 11.09 10.55
CA ASN A 342 5.36 12.06 10.07
C ASN A 342 4.71 13.32 9.43
N SER A 343 4.08 14.18 10.24
CA SER A 343 3.47 15.45 9.80
C SER A 343 4.46 16.36 9.08
N ARG A 344 5.73 16.33 9.47
CA ARG A 344 6.84 17.07 8.83
C ARG A 344 6.94 16.77 7.34
N GLY A 345 6.87 15.50 6.95
CA GLY A 345 7.01 15.09 5.55
C GLY A 345 5.87 15.60 4.66
N ARG A 346 4.63 15.48 5.13
CA ARG A 346 3.45 15.98 4.42
C ARG A 346 3.44 17.51 4.33
N LEU A 347 3.67 18.19 5.44
CA LEU A 347 3.67 19.65 5.48
C LEU A 347 4.76 20.25 4.56
N THR A 348 5.97 19.67 4.55
CA THR A 348 7.06 20.18 3.70
C THR A 348 6.70 20.09 2.22
N ASN A 349 6.13 18.96 1.78
CA ASN A 349 5.67 18.82 0.40
C ASN A 349 4.51 19.78 0.07
N ALA A 350 3.61 20.00 1.03
CA ALA A 350 2.49 20.90 0.86
C ALA A 350 2.95 22.36 0.72
N VAL A 351 3.79 22.83 1.63
CA VAL A 351 4.39 24.18 1.56
C VAL A 351 5.19 24.36 0.28
N GLY A 352 5.98 23.35 -0.13
CA GLY A 352 6.79 23.46 -1.34
C GLY A 352 5.99 23.54 -2.63
N ARG A 353 4.84 22.88 -2.71
CA ARG A 353 3.91 23.03 -3.85
C ARG A 353 3.15 24.35 -3.82
N LEU A 354 2.91 24.92 -2.64
CA LEU A 354 2.05 26.08 -2.44
C LEU A 354 2.80 27.40 -2.59
N LEU A 355 3.92 27.54 -1.89
CA LEU A 355 4.72 28.77 -1.82
C LEU A 355 6.07 28.64 -2.53
N GLY A 356 6.50 27.40 -2.78
CA GLY A 356 7.90 27.10 -3.05
C GLY A 356 8.75 26.98 -1.80
N LEU A 357 9.97 26.50 -1.98
CA LEU A 357 10.94 26.28 -0.92
C LEU A 357 12.17 27.18 -1.06
N GLU A 358 12.54 27.53 -2.29
CA GLU A 358 13.72 28.34 -2.59
C GLU A 358 13.50 29.16 -3.85
N LEU A 359 13.84 30.44 -3.80
CA LEU A 359 13.92 31.32 -4.97
C LEU A 359 15.34 31.23 -5.54
N ARG A 360 15.46 30.79 -6.79
CA ARG A 360 16.72 30.67 -7.51
C ARG A 360 17.13 32.01 -8.13
N ALA A 361 18.39 32.12 -8.53
CA ALA A 361 18.95 33.34 -9.13
C ALA A 361 18.25 33.75 -10.45
N ASP A 362 17.64 32.79 -11.15
CA ASP A 362 16.84 33.01 -12.36
C ASP A 362 15.40 33.46 -12.08
N GLY A 363 15.03 33.65 -10.80
CA GLY A 363 13.67 33.99 -10.37
C GLY A 363 12.72 32.79 -10.33
N SER A 364 13.17 31.59 -10.71
CA SER A 364 12.35 30.38 -10.61
C SER A 364 12.26 29.89 -9.16
N VAL A 365 11.14 29.23 -8.85
CA VAL A 365 10.86 28.75 -7.50
C VAL A 365 10.99 27.23 -7.46
N ARG A 366 11.84 26.69 -6.57
CA ARG A 366 11.96 25.25 -6.35
C ARG A 366 10.78 24.75 -5.51
N THR A 367 10.06 23.76 -6.04
CA THR A 367 8.93 23.12 -5.34
C THR A 367 9.28 21.75 -4.75
N THR A 368 10.29 21.07 -5.28
CA THR A 368 10.74 19.76 -4.79
C THR A 368 11.62 19.92 -3.54
N PRO A 369 11.27 19.28 -2.41
CA PRO A 369 12.01 19.41 -1.17
C PRO A 369 13.34 18.66 -1.17
N VAL A 370 14.36 19.30 -0.58
CA VAL A 370 15.64 18.69 -0.22
C VAL A 370 15.74 18.46 1.29
N ARG A 371 16.77 17.75 1.75
CA ARG A 371 16.96 17.41 3.18
C ARG A 371 16.89 18.63 4.11
N GLY A 372 17.41 19.78 3.67
CA GLY A 372 17.36 21.05 4.42
C GLY A 372 15.94 21.57 4.64
N ASP A 373 15.05 21.42 3.66
CA ASP A 373 13.67 21.93 3.72
C ASP A 373 12.86 21.21 4.79
N TYR A 374 13.00 19.88 4.88
CA TYR A 374 12.36 19.11 5.94
C TYR A 374 12.82 19.55 7.32
N ALA A 375 14.10 19.92 7.49
CA ALA A 375 14.61 20.42 8.76
C ALA A 375 14.05 21.81 9.06
N ALA A 376 14.01 22.72 8.08
CA ALA A 376 13.50 24.07 8.22
C ALA A 376 12.00 24.11 8.53
N ILE A 377 11.17 23.44 7.72
CA ILE A 377 9.72 23.33 7.95
C ILE A 377 9.43 22.54 9.23
N GLY A 378 10.20 21.48 9.51
CA GLY A 378 10.08 20.74 10.75
C GLY A 378 10.40 21.56 12.00
N ALA A 379 11.32 22.53 11.91
CA ALA A 379 11.57 23.48 13.01
C ALA A 379 10.37 24.42 13.20
N LEU A 380 9.84 25.00 12.13
CA LEU A 380 8.62 25.82 12.20
C LEU A 380 7.44 25.04 12.79
N GLY A 381 7.25 23.79 12.39
CA GLY A 381 6.19 22.93 12.91
C GLY A 381 6.34 22.62 14.40
N ARG A 382 7.58 22.52 14.93
CA ARG A 382 7.83 22.38 16.38
C ARG A 382 7.58 23.69 17.13
N ASP A 383 8.00 24.81 16.56
CA ASP A 383 7.94 26.12 17.22
C ASP A 383 6.51 26.68 17.25
N TYR A 384 5.74 26.50 16.16
CA TYR A 384 4.43 27.13 15.98
C TYR A 384 3.26 26.14 15.95
N GLY A 385 3.52 24.84 15.74
CA GLY A 385 2.53 23.80 15.46
C GLY A 385 2.32 23.58 13.95
N TYR A 386 2.25 22.33 13.51
CA TYR A 386 2.18 21.99 12.07
C TYR A 386 0.96 22.59 11.36
N ARG A 387 -0.22 22.54 11.99
CA ARG A 387 -1.46 23.13 11.45
C ARG A 387 -1.41 24.66 11.39
N CYS A 388 -0.80 25.29 12.39
CA CYS A 388 -0.58 26.74 12.41
C CYS A 388 0.30 27.18 11.23
N VAL A 389 1.41 26.47 11.01
CA VAL A 389 2.30 26.72 9.85
C VAL A 389 1.55 26.54 8.52
N TRP A 390 0.71 25.51 8.40
CA TRP A 390 -0.10 25.29 7.20
C TRP A 390 -1.09 26.43 6.93
N ASN A 391 -1.84 26.85 7.95
CA ASN A 391 -2.82 27.93 7.83
C ASN A 391 -2.18 29.26 7.41
N VAL A 392 -1.01 29.59 7.97
CA VAL A 392 -0.26 30.77 7.55
C VAL A 392 0.18 30.62 6.10
N ALA A 393 0.69 29.46 5.69
CA ALA A 393 1.10 29.23 4.32
C ALA A 393 -0.06 29.42 3.32
N CYS A 394 -1.25 28.90 3.61
CA CYS A 394 -2.47 29.11 2.81
C CYS A 394 -2.82 30.58 2.63
N ARG A 395 -2.65 31.42 3.65
CA ARG A 395 -2.94 32.87 3.56
C ARG A 395 -1.90 33.68 2.78
N LEU A 396 -0.72 33.12 2.57
CA LEU A 396 0.36 33.75 1.80
C LEU A 396 0.23 33.52 0.30
N VAL A 397 -0.66 32.63 -0.13
CA VAL A 397 -0.89 32.33 -1.55
C VAL A 397 -1.39 33.56 -2.28
N GLY A 398 -0.80 33.83 -3.44
CA GLY A 398 -1.14 35.00 -4.26
C GLY A 398 -0.58 36.32 -3.73
N ARG A 399 0.11 36.35 -2.58
CA ARG A 399 0.84 37.53 -2.14
C ARG A 399 2.19 37.61 -2.86
N ASN A 400 2.65 38.82 -3.13
CA ASN A 400 4.01 39.04 -3.62
C ASN A 400 5.02 38.76 -2.48
N ILE A 401 5.64 37.59 -2.52
CA ILE A 401 6.63 37.16 -1.52
C ILE A 401 8.00 37.72 -1.93
N GLN A 402 8.49 38.70 -1.18
CA GLN A 402 9.84 39.21 -1.37
C GLN A 402 10.86 38.32 -0.65
N GLY A 403 11.80 37.75 -1.43
CA GLY A 403 12.90 36.94 -0.92
C GLY A 403 12.61 35.43 -0.85
N GLN A 404 13.33 34.73 0.03
CA GLN A 404 13.24 33.27 0.15
C GLN A 404 11.89 32.85 0.78
N PRO A 405 11.08 31.97 0.13
CA PRO A 405 9.73 31.63 0.60
C PRO A 405 9.66 31.12 2.04
N VAL A 406 10.58 30.23 2.43
CA VAL A 406 10.61 29.65 3.79
C VAL A 406 11.00 30.70 4.84
N THR A 407 11.90 31.62 4.50
CA THR A 407 12.27 32.76 5.37
C THR A 407 11.10 33.72 5.52
N TYR A 408 10.37 33.98 4.43
CA TYR A 408 9.19 34.82 4.46
C TYR A 408 8.06 34.20 5.30
N LEU A 409 7.80 32.89 5.14
CA LEU A 409 6.85 32.14 5.97
C LEU A 409 7.21 32.22 7.46
N ARG A 410 8.50 32.06 7.80
CA ARG A 410 9.00 32.26 9.17
C ARG A 410 8.71 33.68 9.67
N GLY A 411 8.97 34.70 8.86
CA GLY A 411 8.68 36.10 9.20
C GLY A 411 7.19 36.36 9.42
N ALA A 412 6.32 35.74 8.61
CA ALA A 412 4.87 35.83 8.79
C ALA A 412 4.42 35.18 10.12
N LEU A 413 4.97 34.00 10.45
CA LEU A 413 4.72 33.33 11.73
C LEU A 413 5.17 34.19 12.92
N ILE A 414 6.34 34.82 12.84
CA ILE A 414 6.86 35.70 13.91
C ILE A 414 5.96 36.93 14.09
N ARG A 415 5.51 37.56 13.00
CA ARG A 415 4.60 38.72 13.09
C ARG A 415 3.25 38.37 13.71
N GLU A 416 2.75 37.16 13.45
CA GLU A 416 1.44 36.72 13.92
C GLU A 416 1.48 36.15 15.34
N PHE A 417 2.55 35.47 15.72
CA PHE A 417 2.61 34.71 16.98
C PHE A 417 3.78 35.06 17.90
N GLY A 418 4.59 36.05 17.54
CA GLY A 418 5.83 36.38 18.23
C GLY A 418 6.98 35.42 17.92
N PRO A 419 8.20 35.74 18.40
CA PRO A 419 9.37 34.89 18.21
C PRO A 419 9.23 33.55 18.96
N PRO A 420 9.86 32.47 18.46
CA PRO A 420 9.79 31.16 19.08
C PRO A 420 10.40 31.23 20.48
N GLY A 421 9.69 30.74 21.50
CA GLY A 421 10.10 30.80 22.90
C GLY A 421 9.55 31.98 23.71
N GLN A 422 8.94 32.99 23.09
CA GLN A 422 8.15 34.01 23.80
C GLN A 422 6.66 33.69 23.86
N ARG A 423 6.22 32.58 23.25
CA ARG A 423 4.90 32.04 23.55
C ARG A 423 4.91 31.68 25.03
N THR A 424 4.15 32.42 25.83
CA THR A 424 3.60 31.94 27.10
C THR A 424 3.17 30.50 26.84
N ALA A 425 3.76 29.56 27.59
CA ALA A 425 3.52 28.13 27.45
C ALA A 425 2.04 27.91 27.13
N PRO A 426 1.69 27.06 26.13
CA PRO A 426 0.30 26.87 25.71
C PRO A 426 -0.52 26.76 26.98
N ALA A 427 -1.45 27.71 27.17
CA ALA A 427 -2.22 27.84 28.39
C ALA A 427 -2.63 26.43 28.80
N ARG A 428 -2.12 26.01 29.97
CA ARG A 428 -2.21 24.65 30.47
C ARG A 428 -3.63 24.19 30.20
N ALA A 429 -3.80 23.06 29.51
CA ALA A 429 -5.14 22.58 29.16
C ALA A 429 -6.02 22.68 30.40
N PRO A 430 -7.14 23.43 30.34
CA PRO A 430 -7.89 23.79 31.54
C PRO A 430 -8.27 22.51 32.28
N ASP A 431 -8.09 22.53 33.61
CA ASP A 431 -8.49 21.40 34.45
C ASP A 431 -9.95 21.07 34.16
N PRO A 432 -10.27 19.87 33.65
CA PRO A 432 -11.64 19.50 33.28
C PRO A 432 -12.60 19.59 34.48
N ASN A 433 -12.09 19.58 35.70
CA ASN A 433 -12.87 19.69 36.93
C ASN A 433 -12.76 21.08 37.58
N CYS A 434 -12.33 22.11 36.85
CA CYS A 434 -12.23 23.46 37.39
C CYS A 434 -13.62 23.98 37.79
N PRO A 435 -13.89 24.27 39.07
CA PRO A 435 -15.22 24.65 39.54
C PRO A 435 -15.66 26.04 39.08
N LEU A 436 -14.76 26.84 38.50
CA LEU A 436 -15.09 28.17 37.97
C LEU A 436 -15.57 28.12 36.53
N CYS A 437 -14.91 27.35 35.67
CA CYS A 437 -15.19 27.31 34.24
C CYS A 437 -15.74 25.98 33.72
N GLY A 438 -15.90 24.98 34.60
CA GLY A 438 -16.36 23.64 34.21
C GLY A 438 -15.47 22.95 33.17
N GLY A 439 -14.17 23.25 33.16
CA GLY A 439 -13.22 22.70 32.20
C GLY A 439 -13.12 23.43 30.85
N ILE A 440 -13.89 24.49 30.63
CA ILE A 440 -13.89 25.24 29.36
C ILE A 440 -12.67 26.18 29.25
N GLY A 441 -12.12 26.62 30.39
CA GLY A 441 -10.98 27.56 30.45
C GLY A 441 -11.35 29.04 30.31
N LEU A 442 -12.63 29.35 30.12
CA LEU A 442 -13.18 30.70 30.04
C LEU A 442 -14.30 30.87 31.09
N VAL A 443 -14.43 32.08 31.62
CA VAL A 443 -15.54 32.49 32.51
C VAL A 443 -16.13 33.80 31.99
N GLU A 444 -17.44 33.94 32.07
CA GLU A 444 -18.10 35.22 31.84
C GLU A 444 -18.30 35.89 33.21
N PRO A 445 -17.67 37.07 33.45
CA PRO A 445 -17.85 37.78 34.71
C PRO A 445 -19.32 38.18 34.88
N ASP A 446 -19.92 37.84 36.02
CA ASP A 446 -21.24 38.34 36.39
C ASP A 446 -21.11 39.78 36.89
N VAL A 447 -21.11 40.71 35.93
CA VAL A 447 -21.02 42.15 36.16
C VAL A 447 -22.31 42.83 35.71
N PRO A 448 -22.67 44.02 36.25
CA PRO A 448 -23.85 44.76 35.79
C PRO A 448 -23.79 45.06 34.28
N VAL A 449 -24.94 45.23 33.66
CA VAL A 449 -25.10 45.44 32.20
C VAL A 449 -24.28 46.63 31.67
N ASP A 450 -24.04 47.64 32.50
CA ASP A 450 -23.28 48.84 32.11
C ASP A 450 -21.76 48.68 32.28
N HIS A 451 -21.27 47.54 32.78
CA HIS A 451 -19.84 47.28 32.93
C HIS A 451 -19.22 46.94 31.56
N PRO A 452 -18.02 47.49 31.23
CA PRO A 452 -17.39 47.27 29.92
C PRO A 452 -17.08 45.79 29.62
N ASP A 453 -17.09 44.93 30.63
CA ASP A 453 -16.84 43.49 30.49
C ASP A 453 -18.10 42.61 30.49
N PHE A 454 -19.29 43.22 30.57
CA PHE A 454 -20.53 42.47 30.49
C PHE A 454 -20.62 41.69 29.16
N GLY A 455 -20.87 40.39 29.25
CA GLY A 455 -20.95 39.49 28.11
C GLY A 455 -19.61 39.18 27.41
N LYS A 456 -18.47 39.55 28.01
CA LYS A 456 -17.14 39.17 27.48
C LYS A 456 -16.61 37.94 28.21
N ALA A 457 -16.30 36.88 27.46
CA ALA A 457 -15.58 35.74 27.99
C ALA A 457 -14.13 36.14 28.33
N GLN A 458 -13.74 35.93 29.58
CA GLN A 458 -12.39 36.16 30.07
C GLN A 458 -11.72 34.82 30.41
N PRO A 459 -10.38 34.71 30.31
CA PRO A 459 -9.68 33.50 30.74
C PRO A 459 -9.95 33.18 32.21
N CYS A 460 -10.19 31.90 32.52
CA CYS A 460 -10.39 31.47 33.89
C CYS A 460 -9.11 31.68 34.72
N PRO A 461 -9.12 32.52 35.78
CA PRO A 461 -7.92 32.83 36.54
C PRO A 461 -7.28 31.59 37.15
N ARG A 462 -8.10 30.62 37.57
CA ARG A 462 -7.64 29.34 38.14
C ARG A 462 -6.99 28.39 37.13
N CYS A 463 -7.30 28.53 35.83
CA CYS A 463 -6.64 27.73 34.79
C CYS A 463 -5.37 28.41 34.26
N GLN A 464 -5.11 29.66 34.66
CA GLN A 464 -3.91 30.41 34.29
C GLN A 464 -2.78 30.31 35.32
N GLU A 465 -3.11 30.05 36.59
CA GLU A 465 -2.17 29.61 37.64
C GLU A 465 -1.69 28.16 37.41
#